data_AF-A0A0G0TQ04-F1
#
_entry.id   AF-A0A0G0TQ04-F1
#
_cell.length_a   1.000
_cell.length_b   1.000
_cell.length_c   1.000
_cell.angle_alpha   90.00
_cell.angle_beta   90.00
_cell.angle_gamma   90.00
#
_symmetry.space_group_name_H-M   'P 1'
#
loop_
_entity.id
_entity.type
_entity.pdbx_description
1 polymer ?
#
loop_
_entity_poly.entity_id
_entity_poly.type
_entity_poly.pdbx_seq_one_letter_code
_entity_poly.pdbx_strand_id
1 'polypeptide(L)'
;IRYGLYVALAELFIGGFGYLFWIEIGGFRLSFRLALFSLLFLAGIIHIIRRRKITLSRWSGWPFYVAFIFVVIGGVVNGVLQGYSAKDVFLDMNGYLYYGLFFVFFEAVHSWETVTTNSTLAADTDGELNTSSWSPDSATKSDYYETGGSCGAACWTYFRLYQTSGAQTLKVDWVGQPLYLSSTYIISQTFDTNAVNGAGYHSIIWKGTKPAGTNVKIQLATSDCANGKTNPPACDSGGGWGSSSDYYADNGTTCAVTNYYTPAPGVSQKLNKCNTQFNNKRYFRYKVILDATPTRDAIPTVDDVSVNWTP
;
A
#
# COMPACT_ATOMS: atom_id res chain seq x y z
N ILE A 1 22.97 -3.17 -18.33
CA ILE A 1 22.72 -1.71 -18.22
C ILE A 1 22.54 -1.28 -16.76
N ARG A 2 21.60 -1.85 -15.99
CA ARG A 2 21.32 -1.48 -14.58
C ARG A 2 22.57 -1.31 -13.70
N TYR A 3 23.40 -2.35 -13.57
CA TYR A 3 24.61 -2.28 -12.74
C TYR A 3 25.68 -1.34 -13.31
N GLY A 4 25.80 -1.25 -14.64
CA GLY A 4 26.73 -0.32 -15.28
C GLY A 4 26.39 1.15 -15.02
N LEU A 5 25.09 1.47 -14.93
CA LEU A 5 24.58 2.79 -14.60
C LEU A 5 24.95 3.21 -13.17
N TYR A 6 24.78 2.30 -12.20
CA TYR A 6 25.14 2.56 -10.80
C TYR A 6 26.65 2.74 -10.63
N VAL A 7 27.46 1.96 -11.37
CA VAL A 7 28.91 2.12 -11.36
C VAL A 7 29.33 3.48 -11.95
N ALA A 8 28.68 3.95 -13.01
CA ALA A 8 28.92 5.29 -13.55
C ALA A 8 28.51 6.42 -12.61
N LEU A 9 27.37 6.31 -11.93
CA LEU A 9 26.97 7.28 -10.92
C LEU A 9 27.94 7.31 -9.74
N ALA A 10 28.34 6.13 -9.24
CA ALA A 10 29.30 6.03 -8.15
C ALA A 10 30.67 6.65 -8.53
N GLU A 11 31.14 6.40 -9.75
CA GLU A 11 32.36 7.02 -10.30
C GLU A 11 32.19 8.54 -10.48
N LEU A 12 30.99 9.02 -10.82
CA LEU A 12 30.71 10.46 -10.88
C LEU A 12 30.86 11.14 -9.52
N PHE A 13 30.26 10.53 -8.49
CA PHE A 13 30.29 11.04 -7.12
C PHE A 13 31.68 10.97 -6.50
N ILE A 14 32.41 9.87 -6.71
CA ILE A 14 33.75 9.67 -6.14
C ILE A 14 34.80 10.48 -6.92
N GLY A 15 34.67 10.56 -8.24
CA GLY A 15 35.61 11.22 -9.15
C GLY A 15 35.36 12.71 -9.36
N GLY A 16 34.66 13.40 -8.45
CA GLY A 16 34.25 14.82 -8.61
C GLY A 16 35.38 15.80 -8.98
N PHE A 17 36.64 15.43 -8.76
CA PHE A 17 37.83 16.22 -9.12
C PHE A 17 38.49 15.85 -10.47
N GLY A 18 37.89 14.97 -11.28
CA GLY A 18 38.19 14.84 -12.71
C GLY A 18 39.51 14.19 -13.13
N TYR A 19 40.46 13.94 -12.21
CA TYR A 19 41.83 13.53 -12.58
C TYR A 19 42.41 12.35 -11.80
N LEU A 20 41.64 11.68 -10.95
CA LEU A 20 42.18 10.69 -9.99
C LEU A 20 42.82 9.47 -10.66
N PHE A 21 42.40 9.07 -11.87
CA PHE A 21 43.00 7.96 -12.61
C PHE A 21 43.02 8.23 -14.12
N TRP A 22 44.22 8.38 -14.68
CA TRP A 22 44.46 8.51 -16.11
C TRP A 22 45.53 7.52 -16.57
N ILE A 23 45.40 7.05 -17.81
CA ILE A 23 46.41 6.27 -18.51
C ILE A 23 46.86 7.06 -19.73
N GLU A 24 48.16 7.06 -20.01
CA GLU A 24 48.72 7.71 -21.20
C GLU A 24 49.07 6.66 -22.25
N ILE A 25 48.40 6.73 -23.40
CA ILE A 25 48.61 5.82 -24.53
C ILE A 25 48.97 6.71 -25.72
N GLY A 26 50.23 6.70 -26.14
CA GLY A 26 50.71 7.47 -27.29
C GLY A 26 50.61 8.99 -27.13
N GLY A 27 50.85 9.54 -25.93
CA GLY A 27 50.74 10.98 -25.67
C GLY A 27 49.30 11.48 -25.44
N PHE A 28 48.33 10.56 -25.41
CA PHE A 28 46.95 10.84 -25.09
C PHE A 28 46.63 10.38 -23.67
N ARG A 29 46.21 11.31 -22.81
CA ARG A 29 45.75 11.02 -21.46
C ARG A 29 44.27 10.64 -21.50
N LEU A 30 43.99 9.35 -21.46
CA LEU A 30 42.64 8.80 -21.35
C LEU A 30 42.29 8.68 -19.86
N SER A 31 41.28 9.42 -19.40
CA SER A 31 40.76 9.24 -18.04
C SER A 31 39.92 7.97 -17.95
N PHE A 32 39.94 7.31 -16.79
CA PHE A 32 39.12 6.12 -16.57
C PHE A 32 37.62 6.42 -16.74
N ARG A 33 37.18 7.61 -16.33
CA ARG A 33 35.83 8.13 -16.54
C ARG A 33 35.42 8.10 -18.01
N LEU A 34 36.29 8.64 -18.87
CA LEU A 34 36.04 8.72 -20.29
C LEU A 34 35.88 7.32 -20.91
N ALA A 35 36.74 6.37 -20.51
CA ALA A 35 36.65 4.99 -20.96
C ALA A 35 35.33 4.31 -20.52
N LEU A 36 34.95 4.44 -19.25
CA LEU A 36 33.70 3.88 -18.72
C LEU A 36 32.47 4.52 -19.40
N PHE A 37 32.51 5.84 -19.57
CA PHE A 37 31.48 6.62 -20.24
C PHE A 37 31.26 6.14 -21.67
N SER A 38 32.33 6.05 -22.47
CA SER A 38 32.24 5.61 -23.87
C SER A 38 31.70 4.19 -23.99
N LEU A 39 32.09 3.28 -23.09
CA LEU A 39 31.58 1.90 -23.06
C LEU A 39 30.08 1.84 -22.76
N LEU A 40 29.61 2.59 -21.77
CA LEU A 40 28.18 2.62 -21.42
C LEU A 40 27.33 3.28 -22.49
N PHE A 41 27.83 4.37 -23.07
CA PHE A 41 27.17 5.06 -24.17
C PHE A 41 27.03 4.15 -25.40
N LEU A 42 28.10 3.45 -25.79
CA LEU A 42 28.08 2.49 -26.89
C LEU A 42 27.10 1.34 -26.61
N ALA A 43 27.13 0.78 -25.39
CA ALA A 43 26.21 -0.28 -25.00
C ALA A 43 24.74 0.18 -25.01
N GLY A 44 24.48 1.43 -24.61
CA GLY A 44 23.17 2.06 -24.69
C GLY A 44 22.68 2.20 -26.13
N ILE A 45 23.51 2.75 -27.02
CA ILE A 45 23.19 2.87 -28.45
C ILE A 45 22.89 1.50 -29.07
N ILE A 46 23.72 0.49 -28.81
CA ILE A 46 23.49 -0.87 -29.33
C ILE A 46 22.15 -1.42 -28.81
N HIS A 47 21.79 -1.14 -27.56
CA HIS A 47 20.52 -1.56 -26.99
C HIS A 47 19.33 -0.90 -27.70
N ILE A 48 19.41 0.41 -27.94
CA ILE A 48 18.38 1.21 -28.63
C ILE A 48 18.18 0.69 -30.06
N ILE A 49 19.27 0.51 -30.81
CA ILE A 49 19.24 0.02 -32.19
C ILE A 49 18.59 -1.38 -32.24
N ARG A 50 18.91 -2.27 -31.29
CA ARG A 50 18.34 -3.63 -31.25
C ARG A 50 16.85 -3.65 -30.95
N ARG A 51 16.33 -2.74 -30.12
CA ARG A 51 14.90 -2.74 -29.76
C ARG A 51 13.99 -2.20 -30.88
N ARG A 52 14.51 -1.51 -31.90
CA ARG A 52 13.80 -0.92 -33.07
C ARG A 52 12.53 -0.10 -32.77
N LYS A 53 12.19 0.12 -31.50
CA LYS A 53 11.02 0.87 -31.04
C LYS A 53 11.51 2.12 -30.34
N ILE A 54 11.83 3.14 -31.14
CA ILE A 54 12.19 4.45 -30.63
C ILE A 54 10.89 5.15 -30.22
N THR A 55 10.53 5.09 -28.94
CA THR A 55 9.36 5.79 -28.39
C THR A 55 9.66 7.25 -28.03
N LEU A 56 10.69 7.88 -28.63
CA LEU A 56 10.99 9.31 -28.38
C LEU A 56 9.85 10.24 -28.78
N SER A 57 9.03 9.86 -29.76
CA SER A 57 7.96 10.70 -30.31
C SER A 57 6.89 11.08 -29.26
N ARG A 58 6.75 10.33 -28.17
CA ARG A 58 5.77 10.62 -27.12
C ARG A 58 6.17 11.75 -26.17
N TRP A 59 7.43 12.20 -26.18
CA TRP A 59 7.88 13.23 -25.26
C TRP A 59 7.87 14.62 -25.91
N SER A 60 7.24 15.60 -25.27
CA SER A 60 7.12 16.98 -25.77
C SER A 60 8.47 17.68 -26.02
N GLY A 61 9.58 17.16 -25.50
CA GLY A 61 10.92 17.74 -25.64
C GLY A 61 11.78 17.19 -26.77
N TRP A 62 11.30 16.23 -27.57
CA TRP A 62 12.10 15.61 -28.64
C TRP A 62 12.68 16.60 -29.68
N PRO A 63 12.06 17.74 -30.03
CA PRO A 63 12.65 18.69 -30.99
C PRO A 63 13.93 19.34 -30.46
N PHE A 64 14.00 19.65 -29.16
CA PHE A 64 15.21 20.20 -28.54
C PHE A 64 16.38 19.22 -28.61
N TYR A 65 16.08 17.92 -28.53
CA TYR A 65 17.08 16.88 -28.61
C TYR A 65 17.66 16.75 -30.03
N VAL A 66 16.80 16.78 -31.05
CA VAL A 66 17.25 16.79 -32.45
C VAL A 66 18.11 18.02 -32.72
N ALA A 67 17.68 19.20 -32.25
CA ALA A 67 18.48 20.42 -32.35
C ALA A 67 19.83 20.30 -31.65
N PHE A 68 19.88 19.71 -30.45
CA PHE A 68 21.12 19.47 -29.72
C PHE A 68 22.08 18.55 -30.51
N ILE A 69 21.60 17.45 -31.08
CA ILE A 69 22.41 16.57 -31.93
C ILE A 69 23.00 17.36 -33.11
N PHE A 70 22.18 18.18 -33.78
CA PHE A 70 22.66 19.01 -34.90
C PHE A 70 23.74 20.00 -34.46
N VAL A 71 23.62 20.60 -33.28
CA VAL A 71 24.65 21.51 -32.74
C VAL A 71 25.96 20.76 -32.49
N VAL A 72 25.90 19.58 -31.87
CA VAL A 72 27.10 18.76 -31.60
C VAL A 72 27.77 18.32 -32.90
N ILE A 73 27.01 17.82 -33.86
CA ILE A 73 27.54 17.42 -35.18
C ILE A 73 28.14 18.63 -35.90
N GLY A 74 27.45 19.78 -35.87
CA GLY A 74 27.92 21.03 -36.46
C GLY A 74 29.24 21.50 -35.84
N GLY A 75 29.38 21.41 -34.52
CA GLY A 75 30.61 21.72 -33.80
C GLY A 75 31.77 20.82 -34.23
N VAL A 76 31.55 19.50 -34.33
CA VAL A 76 32.56 18.54 -34.80
C VAL A 76 32.98 18.83 -36.23
N VAL A 77 32.02 19.02 -37.15
CA VAL A 77 32.32 19.32 -38.57
C VAL A 77 33.08 20.63 -38.70
N ASN A 78 32.66 21.69 -38.01
CA ASN A 78 33.36 22.96 -38.02
C ASN A 78 34.78 22.84 -37.46
N GLY A 79 34.96 22.07 -36.37
CA GLY A 79 36.28 21.83 -35.79
C GLY A 79 37.24 21.13 -36.76
N VAL A 80 36.75 20.12 -37.49
CA VAL A 80 37.51 19.42 -38.52
C VAL A 80 37.84 20.34 -39.70
N LEU A 81 36.90 21.17 -40.15
CA LEU A 81 37.12 22.09 -41.27
C LEU A 81 38.12 23.20 -40.95
N GLN A 82 38.23 23.63 -39.70
CA GLN A 82 39.22 24.62 -39.25
C GLN A 82 40.63 24.03 -39.05
N GLY A 83 40.80 22.71 -39.27
CA GLY A 83 42.10 22.04 -39.16
C GLY A 83 42.57 21.85 -37.72
N TYR A 84 41.67 21.89 -36.73
CA TYR A 84 42.04 21.54 -35.36
C TYR A 84 42.46 20.07 -35.26
N SER A 85 43.31 19.78 -34.29
CA SER A 85 43.73 18.40 -34.06
C SER A 85 42.52 17.55 -33.66
N ALA A 86 42.48 16.30 -34.13
CA ALA A 86 41.39 15.37 -33.79
C ALA A 86 41.24 15.18 -32.26
N LYS A 87 42.34 15.39 -31.52
CA LYS A 87 42.39 15.36 -30.06
C LYS A 87 41.53 16.47 -29.45
N ASP A 88 41.65 17.69 -29.95
CA ASP A 88 40.93 18.85 -29.39
C ASP A 88 39.44 18.74 -29.71
N VAL A 89 39.10 18.38 -30.96
CA VAL A 89 37.70 18.15 -31.38
C VAL A 89 37.05 17.04 -30.56
N PHE A 90 37.79 15.96 -30.26
CA PHE A 90 37.29 14.88 -29.43
C PHE A 90 37.05 15.30 -27.98
N LEU A 91 37.95 16.10 -27.39
CA LEU A 91 37.81 16.59 -26.02
C LEU A 91 36.58 17.50 -25.87
N ASP A 92 36.34 18.38 -26.84
CA ASP A 92 35.14 19.23 -26.86
C ASP A 92 33.87 18.39 -27.05
N MET A 93 33.88 17.45 -28.00
CA MET A 93 32.73 16.56 -28.23
C MET A 93 32.39 15.74 -26.99
N ASN A 94 33.38 15.27 -26.25
CA ASN A 94 33.17 14.49 -25.04
C ASN A 94 32.39 15.26 -23.96
N GLY A 95 32.64 16.57 -23.83
CA GLY A 95 31.87 17.44 -22.93
C GLY A 95 30.38 17.45 -23.28
N TYR A 96 30.05 17.51 -24.56
CA TYR A 96 28.66 17.47 -25.03
C TYR A 96 28.03 16.08 -24.94
N LEU A 97 28.81 15.01 -25.20
CA LEU A 97 28.33 13.63 -25.10
C LEU A 97 27.85 13.29 -23.69
N TYR A 98 28.38 13.94 -22.66
CA TYR A 98 27.91 13.79 -21.29
C TYR A 98 26.41 14.10 -21.13
N TYR A 99 25.87 15.08 -21.85
CA TYR A 99 24.43 15.34 -21.90
C TYR A 99 23.65 14.23 -22.61
N GLY A 100 24.28 13.53 -23.56
CA GLY A 100 23.71 12.34 -24.21
C GLY A 100 23.49 11.17 -23.24
N LEU A 101 24.25 11.08 -22.14
CA LEU A 101 24.04 10.05 -21.12
C LEU A 101 22.67 10.19 -20.45
N PHE A 102 22.17 11.42 -20.28
CA PHE A 102 20.84 11.68 -19.72
C PHE A 102 19.75 10.89 -20.47
N PHE A 103 19.92 10.69 -21.77
CA PHE A 103 19.01 9.89 -22.58
C PHE A 103 19.00 8.40 -22.18
N VAL A 104 20.19 7.81 -22.04
CA VAL A 104 20.33 6.41 -21.61
C VAL A 104 19.77 6.22 -20.20
N PHE A 105 19.95 7.21 -19.32
CA PHE A 105 19.34 7.24 -18.00
C PHE A 105 17.81 7.28 -18.08
N PHE A 106 17.24 8.19 -18.86
CA PHE A 106 15.81 8.39 -18.94
C PHE A 106 15.09 7.15 -19.51
N GLU A 107 15.63 6.55 -20.57
CA GLU A 107 15.11 5.29 -21.11
C GLU A 107 15.25 4.14 -20.12
N ALA A 108 16.38 4.05 -19.41
CA ALA A 108 16.56 3.03 -18.38
C ALA A 108 15.52 3.18 -17.26
N VAL A 109 15.24 4.39 -16.79
CA VAL A 109 14.24 4.67 -15.74
C VAL A 109 12.82 4.41 -16.22
N HIS A 110 12.43 4.88 -17.41
CA HIS A 110 11.10 4.61 -17.97
C HIS A 110 10.87 3.12 -18.25
N SER A 111 11.92 2.36 -18.60
CA SER A 111 11.82 0.90 -18.72
C SER A 111 11.53 0.20 -17.39
N TRP A 112 11.68 0.88 -16.24
CA TRP A 112 11.36 0.33 -14.91
C TRP A 112 9.88 0.41 -14.57
N GLU A 113 9.15 1.33 -15.18
CA GLU A 113 7.71 1.48 -14.92
C GLU A 113 6.87 0.47 -15.72
N THR A 114 7.45 -0.08 -16.80
CA THR A 114 6.86 -1.19 -17.56
C THR A 114 7.28 -2.53 -16.95
N VAL A 115 6.82 -2.81 -15.72
CA VAL A 115 6.76 -4.19 -15.23
C VAL A 115 5.63 -4.88 -15.98
N THR A 116 5.96 -5.43 -17.15
CA THR A 116 5.12 -6.36 -17.86
C THR A 116 4.94 -7.58 -16.96
N THR A 117 3.76 -7.74 -16.38
CA THR A 117 3.32 -9.02 -15.84
C THR A 117 3.27 -10.00 -17.00
N ASN A 118 4.33 -10.79 -17.18
CA ASN A 118 4.37 -11.92 -18.11
C ASN A 118 3.45 -13.04 -17.60
N SER A 119 2.14 -12.81 -17.65
CA SER A 119 1.16 -13.89 -17.74
C SER A 119 0.76 -14.00 -19.21
N THR A 120 1.57 -14.70 -20.00
CA THR A 120 1.32 -14.99 -21.41
C THR A 120 0.65 -16.36 -21.60
N LEU A 121 -0.27 -16.74 -20.70
CA LEU A 121 -1.15 -17.88 -20.95
C LEU A 121 -2.61 -17.40 -20.91
N ALA A 122 -3.21 -17.39 -22.10
CA ALA A 122 -4.63 -17.22 -22.42
C ALA A 122 -5.22 -15.79 -22.42
N ALA A 123 -4.69 -14.92 -23.28
CA ALA A 123 -5.51 -13.85 -23.86
C ALA A 123 -5.41 -13.95 -25.38
N ASP A 124 -6.07 -14.97 -25.92
CA ASP A 124 -6.38 -15.08 -27.35
C ASP A 124 -7.89 -14.87 -27.51
N THR A 125 -8.18 -14.01 -28.50
CA THR A 125 -9.37 -13.96 -29.37
C THR A 125 -10.78 -13.72 -28.77
N ASP A 126 -11.29 -12.51 -29.07
CA ASP A 126 -12.64 -12.22 -29.60
C ASP A 126 -13.87 -12.89 -28.95
N GLY A 127 -14.05 -12.67 -27.65
CA GLY A 127 -15.38 -12.77 -27.03
C GLY A 127 -16.28 -11.61 -27.46
N GLU A 128 -17.11 -11.81 -28.48
CA GLU A 128 -18.27 -10.94 -28.74
C GLU A 128 -19.29 -11.15 -27.62
N LEU A 129 -19.50 -10.12 -26.79
CA LEU A 129 -20.48 -10.16 -25.70
C LEU A 129 -21.88 -10.19 -26.34
N ASN A 130 -22.51 -11.37 -26.36
CA ASN A 130 -23.87 -11.54 -26.85
C ASN A 130 -24.86 -10.77 -25.93
N THR A 131 -25.25 -9.56 -26.34
CA THR A 131 -26.20 -8.71 -25.63
C THR A 131 -27.66 -9.00 -26.01
N SER A 132 -27.97 -10.09 -26.73
CA SER A 132 -29.36 -10.37 -27.18
C SER A 132 -30.36 -10.61 -26.05
N SER A 133 -29.90 -10.74 -24.80
CA SER A 133 -30.75 -10.84 -23.61
C SER A 133 -30.61 -9.64 -22.66
N TRP A 134 -29.84 -8.61 -23.03
CA TRP A 134 -29.49 -7.51 -22.15
C TRP A 134 -30.28 -6.25 -22.48
N SER A 135 -31.24 -5.91 -21.62
CA SER A 135 -31.86 -4.58 -21.57
C SER A 135 -31.20 -3.82 -20.43
N PRO A 136 -30.31 -2.85 -20.67
CA PRO A 136 -29.77 -2.02 -19.59
C PRO A 136 -30.92 -1.24 -18.94
N ASP A 137 -31.24 -1.57 -17.70
CA ASP A 137 -32.11 -0.74 -16.88
C ASP A 137 -31.29 0.45 -16.38
N SER A 138 -31.59 1.63 -16.91
CA SER A 138 -31.00 2.93 -16.62
C SER A 138 -29.60 3.23 -17.19
N ALA A 139 -29.51 4.38 -17.85
CA ALA A 139 -28.50 4.75 -18.83
C ALA A 139 -27.07 5.08 -18.31
N THR A 140 -26.61 4.54 -17.17
CA THR A 140 -25.26 4.92 -16.66
C THR A 140 -24.41 3.87 -15.94
N LYS A 141 -24.81 2.59 -15.82
CA LYS A 141 -23.93 1.59 -15.17
C LYS A 141 -23.97 0.22 -15.87
N SER A 142 -22.79 -0.36 -16.10
CA SER A 142 -22.61 -1.75 -16.58
C SER A 142 -22.07 -2.59 -15.43
N ASP A 143 -22.97 -3.07 -14.58
CA ASP A 143 -22.64 -3.99 -13.51
C ASP A 143 -23.04 -5.41 -13.94
N TYR A 144 -22.14 -6.39 -13.78
CA TYR A 144 -22.42 -7.80 -14.05
C TYR A 144 -22.73 -8.51 -12.72
N TYR A 145 -23.75 -9.37 -12.74
CA TYR A 145 -24.10 -10.22 -11.60
C TYR A 145 -23.79 -11.67 -11.97
N GLU A 146 -22.90 -12.31 -11.22
CA GLU A 146 -22.77 -13.76 -11.26
C GLU A 146 -23.37 -14.37 -9.98
N THR A 147 -24.62 -14.82 -10.06
CA THR A 147 -25.23 -15.68 -9.04
C THR A 147 -24.72 -17.11 -9.25
N GLY A 148 -23.74 -17.56 -8.45
CA GLY A 148 -23.34 -18.98 -8.46
C GLY A 148 -21.94 -19.33 -7.94
N GLY A 149 -21.06 -18.35 -7.71
CA GLY A 149 -19.72 -18.60 -7.16
C GLY A 149 -19.70 -18.92 -5.65
N SER A 150 -18.57 -19.45 -5.17
CA SER A 150 -18.27 -19.89 -3.79
C SER A 150 -18.46 -18.82 -2.69
N CYS A 151 -18.86 -17.62 -3.07
CA CYS A 151 -18.98 -16.44 -2.24
C CYS A 151 -20.43 -15.92 -2.12
N GLY A 152 -21.42 -16.68 -2.61
CA GLY A 152 -22.84 -16.42 -2.42
C GLY A 152 -23.35 -15.17 -3.17
N ALA A 153 -24.64 -14.85 -3.00
CA ALA A 153 -25.36 -13.76 -3.70
C ALA A 153 -24.87 -12.33 -3.39
N ALA A 154 -23.70 -12.17 -2.75
CA ALA A 154 -23.22 -10.91 -2.20
C ALA A 154 -21.88 -10.42 -2.79
N CYS A 155 -21.35 -11.08 -3.82
CA CYS A 155 -20.15 -10.60 -4.50
C CYS A 155 -20.53 -9.81 -5.74
N TRP A 156 -20.41 -8.49 -5.65
CA TRP A 156 -20.51 -7.61 -6.80
C TRP A 156 -19.14 -7.52 -7.47
N THR A 157 -19.12 -7.72 -8.78
CA THR A 157 -17.98 -7.40 -9.64
C THR A 157 -18.43 -6.29 -10.59
N TYR A 158 -17.87 -5.09 -10.42
CA TYR A 158 -18.04 -4.03 -11.41
C TYR A 158 -16.80 -3.97 -12.30
N PHE A 159 -17.01 -3.78 -13.59
CA PHE A 159 -15.94 -3.54 -14.55
C PHE A 159 -15.82 -2.04 -14.76
N ARG A 160 -14.63 -1.46 -14.55
CA ARG A 160 -14.39 -0.07 -14.91
C ARG A 160 -13.60 0.00 -16.21
N LEU A 161 -14.29 0.36 -17.29
CA LEU A 161 -13.70 0.58 -18.60
C LEU A 161 -13.10 1.99 -18.67
N TYR A 162 -11.78 2.08 -18.82
CA TYR A 162 -11.11 3.34 -19.12
C TYR A 162 -10.76 3.38 -20.60
N GLN A 163 -11.41 4.27 -21.36
CA GLN A 163 -11.04 4.53 -22.74
C GLN A 163 -9.90 5.55 -22.77
N THR A 164 -8.65 5.07 -22.75
CA THR A 164 -7.49 5.91 -23.05
C THR A 164 -7.29 5.95 -24.57
N SER A 165 -7.31 7.16 -25.15
CA SER A 165 -7.08 7.35 -26.58
C SER A 165 -5.74 6.75 -27.00
N GLY A 166 -5.75 5.88 -28.03
CA GLY A 166 -4.54 5.49 -28.75
C GLY A 166 -3.94 4.11 -28.46
N ALA A 167 -4.56 3.28 -27.62
CA ALA A 167 -4.37 1.82 -27.62
C ALA A 167 -5.52 1.18 -26.83
N GLN A 168 -6.27 0.27 -27.47
CA GLN A 168 -7.36 -0.48 -26.85
C GLN A 168 -6.81 -1.54 -25.88
N THR A 169 -6.32 -1.11 -24.72
CA THR A 169 -6.05 -2.04 -23.61
C THR A 169 -7.18 -1.93 -22.62
N LEU A 170 -8.12 -2.90 -22.68
CA LEU A 170 -9.03 -3.14 -21.58
C LEU A 170 -8.20 -3.61 -20.38
N LYS A 171 -8.13 -2.78 -19.32
CA LYS A 171 -7.61 -3.23 -18.03
C LYS A 171 -8.79 -3.70 -17.19
N VAL A 172 -8.91 -5.02 -17.05
CA VAL A 172 -9.80 -5.63 -16.06
C VAL A 172 -8.97 -5.83 -14.78
N ASP A 173 -9.25 -5.03 -13.76
CA ASP A 173 -8.60 -5.18 -12.46
C ASP A 173 -9.51 -6.02 -11.56
N TRP A 174 -9.05 -7.21 -11.18
CA TRP A 174 -9.75 -8.07 -10.22
C TRP A 174 -9.47 -7.52 -8.82
N VAL A 175 -10.26 -6.55 -8.39
CA VAL A 175 -10.25 -6.16 -6.98
C VAL A 175 -11.08 -7.20 -6.24
N GLY A 176 -10.43 -8.28 -5.80
CA GLY A 176 -10.95 -9.11 -4.73
C GLY A 176 -11.10 -8.21 -3.51
N GLN A 177 -12.29 -7.66 -3.27
CA GLN A 177 -12.59 -6.97 -2.03
C GLN A 177 -12.40 -8.03 -0.93
N PRO A 178 -11.43 -7.87 0.00
CA PRO A 178 -11.36 -8.78 1.14
C PRO A 178 -12.74 -8.74 1.81
N LEU A 179 -13.32 -9.92 2.08
CA LEU A 179 -14.58 -10.06 2.82
C LEU A 179 -14.58 -9.05 3.95
N TYR A 180 -15.33 -7.97 3.75
CA TYR A 180 -15.28 -6.84 4.64
C TYR A 180 -16.07 -7.21 5.87
N LEU A 181 -15.37 -7.59 6.93
CA LEU A 181 -15.96 -7.86 8.23
C LEU A 181 -16.77 -6.63 8.66
N SER A 182 -18.09 -6.72 8.68
CA SER A 182 -19.00 -5.65 9.12
C SER A 182 -18.81 -5.30 10.60
N SER A 183 -18.06 -6.13 11.32
CA SER A 183 -17.78 -6.01 12.74
C SER A 183 -16.31 -6.27 13.02
N THR A 184 -15.68 -5.44 13.85
CA THR A 184 -14.31 -5.62 14.37
C THR A 184 -14.29 -5.37 15.87
N TYR A 185 -13.26 -5.86 16.58
CA TYR A 185 -13.16 -5.67 18.02
C TYR A 185 -11.76 -5.31 18.51
N ILE A 186 -11.72 -4.60 19.63
CA ILE A 186 -10.53 -4.20 20.35
C ILE A 186 -10.71 -4.62 21.81
N ILE A 187 -9.64 -5.14 22.41
CA ILE A 187 -9.63 -5.55 23.82
C ILE A 187 -8.69 -4.63 24.59
N SER A 188 -9.14 -4.13 25.73
CA SER A 188 -8.34 -3.30 26.63
C SER A 188 -7.16 -4.06 27.24
N GLN A 189 -6.22 -3.33 27.82
CA GLN A 189 -5.28 -3.91 28.79
C GLN A 189 -6.01 -4.41 30.05
N THR A 190 -5.30 -5.14 30.90
CA THR A 190 -5.80 -5.51 32.24
C THR A 190 -5.72 -4.32 33.18
N PHE A 191 -6.81 -4.01 33.87
CA PHE A 191 -6.87 -3.01 34.91
C PHE A 191 -6.97 -3.67 36.29
N ASP A 192 -6.26 -3.11 37.27
CA ASP A 192 -6.30 -3.51 38.67
C ASP A 192 -7.10 -2.47 39.46
N THR A 193 -8.13 -2.91 40.17
CA THR A 193 -8.95 -2.03 41.03
C THR A 193 -8.28 -1.72 42.37
N ASN A 194 -7.21 -2.41 42.74
CA ASN A 194 -6.58 -2.42 44.07
C ASN A 194 -7.51 -2.88 45.21
N ALA A 195 -8.73 -3.35 44.90
CA ALA A 195 -9.63 -3.92 45.89
C ALA A 195 -9.20 -5.37 46.18
N VAL A 196 -8.51 -5.57 47.32
CA VAL A 196 -7.91 -6.88 47.70
C VAL A 196 -8.96 -7.99 47.80
N ASN A 197 -10.17 -7.64 48.24
CA ASN A 197 -11.30 -8.58 48.35
C ASN A 197 -12.22 -8.56 47.11
N GLY A 198 -11.74 -7.95 46.02
CA GLY A 198 -12.48 -7.74 44.78
C GLY A 198 -13.35 -6.48 44.81
N ALA A 199 -13.80 -6.06 43.63
CA ALA A 199 -14.64 -4.87 43.45
C ALA A 199 -16.05 -5.23 42.99
N GLY A 200 -17.00 -4.34 43.28
CA GLY A 200 -18.34 -4.33 42.68
C GLY A 200 -18.39 -3.35 41.51
N TYR A 201 -18.67 -3.85 40.30
CA TYR A 201 -18.73 -3.04 39.08
C TYR A 201 -20.15 -2.51 38.86
N HIS A 202 -20.32 -1.18 38.77
CA HIS A 202 -21.64 -0.54 38.78
C HIS A 202 -22.11 -0.13 37.40
N SER A 203 -21.23 0.51 36.64
CA SER A 203 -21.59 1.03 35.34
C SER A 203 -20.43 1.15 34.37
N ILE A 204 -20.77 1.16 33.08
CA ILE A 204 -19.84 1.43 31.99
C ILE A 204 -20.35 2.60 31.17
N ILE A 205 -19.44 3.49 30.80
CA ILE A 205 -19.69 4.64 29.94
C ILE A 205 -18.57 4.72 28.90
N TRP A 206 -18.89 5.21 27.71
CA TRP A 206 -17.90 5.39 26.65
C TRP A 206 -18.11 6.73 25.94
N LYS A 207 -17.06 7.25 25.32
CA LYS A 207 -17.07 8.49 24.52
C LYS A 207 -16.61 8.21 23.10
N GLY A 208 -17.17 8.95 22.15
CA GLY A 208 -16.85 8.85 20.73
C GLY A 208 -18.05 9.17 19.85
N THR A 209 -18.04 8.72 18.60
CA THR A 209 -19.12 8.94 17.64
C THR A 209 -19.84 7.65 17.28
N LYS A 210 -21.18 7.69 17.25
CA LYS A 210 -22.05 6.61 16.77
C LYS A 210 -22.93 7.12 15.64
N PRO A 211 -22.45 7.09 14.38
CA PRO A 211 -23.28 7.45 13.23
C PRO A 211 -24.54 6.58 13.12
N ALA A 212 -25.57 7.07 12.44
CA ALA A 212 -26.78 6.30 12.20
C ALA A 212 -26.47 4.99 11.44
N GLY A 213 -27.13 3.90 11.82
CA GLY A 213 -26.90 2.58 11.21
C GLY A 213 -25.63 1.85 11.67
N THR A 214 -24.86 2.44 12.60
CA THR A 214 -23.69 1.79 13.22
C THR A 214 -23.98 1.32 14.65
N ASN A 215 -23.11 0.47 15.20
CA ASN A 215 -23.22 0.05 16.59
C ASN A 215 -21.88 0.00 17.33
N VAL A 216 -21.92 0.33 18.61
CA VAL A 216 -20.82 0.12 19.55
C VAL A 216 -21.34 -0.84 20.61
N LYS A 217 -20.70 -1.99 20.68
CA LYS A 217 -21.04 -3.10 21.58
C LYS A 217 -19.90 -3.27 22.56
N ILE A 218 -20.22 -3.40 23.85
CA ILE A 218 -19.21 -3.54 24.90
C ILE A 218 -19.49 -4.79 25.73
N GLN A 219 -18.42 -5.49 26.10
CA GLN A 219 -18.45 -6.60 27.05
C GLN A 219 -17.36 -6.41 28.10
N LEU A 220 -17.55 -7.01 29.28
CA LEU A 220 -16.63 -6.93 30.40
C LEU A 220 -16.17 -8.35 30.79
N ALA A 221 -14.90 -8.48 31.14
CA ALA A 221 -14.29 -9.68 31.71
C ALA A 221 -13.64 -9.32 33.04
N THR A 222 -13.78 -10.18 34.05
CA THR A 222 -13.33 -9.93 35.42
C THR A 222 -12.64 -11.18 35.99
N SER A 223 -11.61 -11.00 36.82
CA SER A 223 -10.86 -12.10 37.43
C SER A 223 -10.18 -11.67 38.73
N ASP A 224 -9.84 -12.64 39.58
CA ASP A 224 -8.99 -12.44 40.76
C ASP A 224 -7.50 -12.55 40.44
N CYS A 225 -7.15 -12.92 39.19
CA CYS A 225 -5.80 -13.05 38.70
C CYS A 225 -5.53 -12.05 37.58
N ALA A 226 -4.38 -11.36 37.61
CA ALA A 226 -4.00 -10.36 36.59
C ALA A 226 -3.93 -10.94 35.17
N ASN A 227 -3.64 -12.24 35.05
CA ASN A 227 -3.57 -12.97 33.78
C ASN A 227 -4.90 -13.64 33.37
N GLY A 228 -5.98 -13.41 34.11
CA GLY A 228 -7.32 -13.96 33.82
C GLY A 228 -7.47 -15.44 34.17
N LYS A 229 -6.50 -16.04 34.88
CA LYS A 229 -6.59 -17.43 35.35
C LYS A 229 -7.65 -17.58 36.45
N THR A 230 -8.07 -18.82 36.71
CA THR A 230 -9.27 -19.10 37.52
C THR A 230 -9.00 -19.60 38.94
N ASN A 231 -7.73 -19.79 39.32
CA ASN A 231 -7.33 -20.32 40.64
C ASN A 231 -6.47 -19.33 41.46
N PRO A 232 -7.03 -18.24 41.98
CA PRO A 232 -6.31 -17.42 42.95
C PRO A 232 -5.98 -18.24 44.22
N PRO A 233 -4.83 -18.01 44.88
CA PRO A 233 -3.78 -17.03 44.54
C PRO A 233 -2.72 -17.54 43.55
N ALA A 234 -2.72 -18.83 43.21
CA ALA A 234 -1.68 -19.44 42.37
C ALA A 234 -1.68 -18.90 40.93
N CYS A 235 -2.87 -18.59 40.39
CA CYS A 235 -3.05 -17.95 39.10
C CYS A 235 -2.30 -18.63 37.94
N ASP A 236 -2.26 -19.96 37.92
CA ASP A 236 -1.51 -20.80 36.97
C ASP A 236 -2.40 -21.81 36.22
N SER A 237 -3.69 -21.92 36.55
CA SER A 237 -4.63 -22.84 35.91
C SER A 237 -5.84 -22.12 35.28
N GLY A 238 -6.42 -22.73 34.24
CA GLY A 238 -7.51 -22.17 33.43
C GLY A 238 -7.04 -21.47 32.16
N GLY A 239 -7.99 -21.01 31.33
CA GLY A 239 -7.75 -20.45 29.99
C GLY A 239 -7.00 -19.11 29.96
N GLY A 240 -6.94 -18.39 31.09
CA GLY A 240 -6.51 -16.98 31.10
C GLY A 240 -7.58 -16.10 30.45
N TRP A 241 -7.24 -14.88 30.06
CA TRP A 241 -8.13 -14.04 29.25
C TRP A 241 -8.30 -14.65 27.83
N GLY A 242 -9.27 -15.55 27.65
CA GLY A 242 -9.68 -16.06 26.34
C GLY A 242 -10.34 -14.96 25.50
N SER A 243 -10.09 -14.93 24.19
CA SER A 243 -10.57 -13.85 23.32
C SER A 243 -12.09 -13.76 23.20
N SER A 244 -12.85 -14.81 23.55
CA SER A 244 -14.32 -14.85 23.40
C SER A 244 -15.11 -15.43 24.58
N SER A 245 -14.55 -16.35 25.37
CA SER A 245 -15.32 -17.07 26.43
C SER A 245 -15.51 -16.29 27.73
N ASP A 246 -14.73 -15.24 27.97
CA ASP A 246 -14.67 -14.61 29.30
C ASP A 246 -15.27 -13.20 29.32
N TYR A 247 -15.78 -12.74 28.18
CA TYR A 247 -16.37 -11.42 28.00
C TYR A 247 -17.89 -11.54 28.07
N TYR A 248 -18.45 -11.11 29.20
CA TYR A 248 -19.88 -11.15 29.44
C TYR A 248 -20.50 -9.77 29.27
N ALA A 249 -21.75 -9.77 28.89
CA ALA A 249 -22.64 -8.63 29.08
C ALA A 249 -24.04 -9.15 29.38
N ASP A 250 -24.94 -8.24 29.73
CA ASP A 250 -26.35 -8.53 29.80
C ASP A 250 -27.15 -7.80 28.71
N ASN A 251 -28.28 -8.38 28.36
CA ASN A 251 -29.25 -7.80 27.43
C ASN A 251 -30.49 -7.27 28.19
N GLY A 252 -30.35 -6.95 29.49
CA GLY A 252 -31.44 -6.62 30.41
C GLY A 252 -32.11 -7.85 31.06
N THR A 253 -31.97 -9.04 30.47
CA THR A 253 -32.65 -10.27 30.95
C THR A 253 -31.66 -11.34 31.39
N THR A 254 -30.65 -11.65 30.57
CA THR A 254 -29.68 -12.73 30.82
C THR A 254 -28.25 -12.21 30.78
N CYS A 255 -27.36 -12.82 31.56
CA CYS A 255 -25.92 -12.62 31.48
C CYS A 255 -25.29 -13.72 30.62
N ALA A 256 -24.65 -13.37 29.50
CA ALA A 256 -24.05 -14.35 28.60
C ALA A 256 -22.89 -13.76 27.78
N VAL A 257 -22.02 -14.63 27.27
CA VAL A 257 -20.89 -14.24 26.40
C VAL A 257 -21.32 -13.80 25.00
N THR A 258 -22.56 -14.11 24.62
CA THR A 258 -23.17 -13.72 23.34
C THR A 258 -23.92 -12.39 23.42
N ASN A 259 -24.07 -11.83 24.61
CA ASN A 259 -24.76 -10.56 24.84
C ASN A 259 -23.77 -9.38 24.77
N TYR A 260 -24.31 -8.16 24.60
CA TYR A 260 -23.52 -6.94 24.51
C TYR A 260 -24.25 -5.76 25.16
N TYR A 261 -23.49 -4.90 25.83
CA TYR A 261 -23.95 -3.57 26.21
C TYR A 261 -23.91 -2.64 25.01
N THR A 262 -25.00 -1.92 24.74
CA THR A 262 -25.10 -0.97 23.61
C THR A 262 -25.51 0.45 24.03
N PRO A 263 -24.91 1.05 25.08
CA PRO A 263 -25.26 2.41 25.49
C PRO A 263 -24.96 3.44 24.39
N ALA A 264 -25.72 4.54 24.41
CA ALA A 264 -25.39 5.71 23.61
C ALA A 264 -24.08 6.37 24.11
N PRO A 265 -23.35 7.11 23.25
CA PRO A 265 -22.15 7.83 23.66
C PRO A 265 -22.46 8.78 24.83
N GLY A 266 -21.62 8.75 25.87
CA GLY A 266 -21.78 9.59 27.06
C GLY A 266 -22.91 9.17 28.01
N VAL A 267 -23.59 8.05 27.74
CA VAL A 267 -24.65 7.52 28.62
C VAL A 267 -24.11 6.34 29.42
N SER A 268 -24.28 6.40 30.74
CA SER A 268 -23.86 5.35 31.66
C SER A 268 -24.83 4.16 31.64
N GLN A 269 -24.32 2.97 31.34
CA GLN A 269 -25.05 1.71 31.39
C GLN A 269 -24.81 0.99 32.71
N LYS A 270 -25.87 0.63 33.43
CA LYS A 270 -25.78 -0.15 34.68
C LYS A 270 -25.45 -1.62 34.40
N LEU A 271 -24.57 -2.20 35.23
CA LEU A 271 -24.11 -3.60 35.17
C LEU A 271 -24.79 -4.45 36.25
N ASN A 272 -26.09 -4.76 36.12
CA ASN A 272 -26.86 -5.34 37.23
C ASN A 272 -27.13 -6.85 37.14
N LYS A 273 -27.04 -7.48 35.95
CA LYS A 273 -27.43 -8.89 35.78
C LYS A 273 -26.25 -9.86 35.75
N CYS A 274 -25.04 -9.36 35.54
CA CYS A 274 -23.82 -10.17 35.49
C CYS A 274 -23.05 -10.21 36.83
N ASN A 275 -23.73 -9.99 37.96
CA ASN A 275 -23.10 -9.92 39.28
C ASN A 275 -22.28 -11.16 39.63
N THR A 276 -22.71 -12.36 39.20
CA THR A 276 -21.98 -13.61 39.46
C THR A 276 -20.65 -13.70 38.73
N GLN A 277 -20.50 -12.98 37.60
CA GLN A 277 -19.26 -12.90 36.85
C GLN A 277 -18.40 -11.74 37.35
N PHE A 278 -19.02 -10.59 37.61
CA PHE A 278 -18.31 -9.33 37.85
C PHE A 278 -17.93 -9.10 39.32
N ASN A 279 -18.79 -9.46 40.28
CA ASN A 279 -18.57 -9.07 41.66
C ASN A 279 -17.46 -9.86 42.34
N ASN A 280 -16.81 -9.20 43.30
CA ASN A 280 -15.72 -9.75 44.10
C ASN A 280 -14.56 -10.20 43.21
N LYS A 281 -14.26 -9.42 42.15
CA LYS A 281 -13.12 -9.63 41.26
C LYS A 281 -12.23 -8.41 41.22
N ARG A 282 -10.93 -8.60 41.42
CA ARG A 282 -9.95 -7.50 41.52
C ARG A 282 -9.57 -6.90 40.18
N TYR A 283 -9.42 -7.72 39.15
CA TYR A 283 -8.95 -7.31 37.83
C TYR A 283 -10.08 -7.33 36.81
N PHE A 284 -10.02 -6.42 35.83
CA PHE A 284 -10.97 -6.41 34.72
C PHE A 284 -10.34 -6.05 33.38
N ARG A 285 -11.03 -6.42 32.31
CA ARG A 285 -10.81 -6.01 30.92
C ARG A 285 -12.14 -5.72 30.26
N TYR A 286 -12.15 -4.87 29.25
CA TYR A 286 -13.32 -4.67 28.40
C TYR A 286 -12.99 -4.96 26.95
N LYS A 287 -14.00 -5.39 26.20
CA LYS A 287 -13.95 -5.58 24.76
C LYS A 287 -14.94 -4.64 24.12
N VAL A 288 -14.47 -3.86 23.16
CA VAL A 288 -15.29 -2.99 22.32
C VAL A 288 -15.40 -3.63 20.95
N ILE A 289 -16.62 -3.79 20.47
CA ILE A 289 -16.95 -4.28 19.14
C ILE A 289 -17.62 -3.14 18.37
N LEU A 290 -17.08 -2.84 17.18
CA LEU A 290 -17.52 -1.78 16.30
C LEU A 290 -18.20 -2.39 15.08
N ASP A 291 -19.48 -2.09 14.91
CA ASP A 291 -20.24 -2.47 13.73
C ASP A 291 -20.41 -1.24 12.82
N ALA A 292 -19.86 -1.32 11.60
CA ALA A 292 -20.05 -0.30 10.58
C ALA A 292 -21.37 -0.51 9.83
N THR A 293 -21.80 0.50 9.06
CA THR A 293 -22.90 0.32 8.11
C THR A 293 -22.53 -0.75 7.06
N PRO A 294 -23.51 -1.45 6.44
CA PRO A 294 -23.22 -2.41 5.38
C PRO A 294 -22.44 -1.80 4.20
N THR A 295 -22.64 -0.51 3.94
CA THR A 295 -21.96 0.29 2.91
C THR A 295 -20.62 0.87 3.38
N ARG A 296 -20.32 0.82 4.69
CA ARG A 296 -19.10 1.39 5.34
C ARG A 296 -18.85 2.88 5.07
N ASP A 297 -19.88 3.60 4.67
CA ASP A 297 -19.88 5.07 4.59
C ASP A 297 -19.86 5.74 5.97
N ALA A 298 -20.22 4.99 7.02
CA ALA A 298 -20.20 5.46 8.39
C ALA A 298 -19.59 4.40 9.33
N ILE A 299 -18.59 4.82 10.10
CA ILE A 299 -17.85 3.97 11.04
C ILE A 299 -17.94 4.61 12.42
N PRO A 300 -18.36 3.87 13.46
CA PRO A 300 -18.36 4.40 14.82
C PRO A 300 -16.93 4.50 15.36
N THR A 301 -16.69 5.47 16.23
CA THR A 301 -15.40 5.67 16.91
C THR A 301 -15.60 5.60 18.41
N VAL A 302 -14.59 5.07 19.13
CA VAL A 302 -14.55 5.04 20.59
C VAL A 302 -13.23 5.63 21.02
N ASP A 303 -13.30 6.78 21.67
CA ASP A 303 -12.14 7.53 22.16
C ASP A 303 -11.75 7.10 23.57
N ASP A 304 -12.75 6.80 24.41
CA ASP A 304 -12.54 6.48 25.82
C ASP A 304 -13.64 5.54 26.34
N VAL A 305 -13.27 4.67 27.28
CA VAL A 305 -14.17 3.76 27.99
C VAL A 305 -13.84 3.82 29.47
N SER A 306 -14.83 4.21 30.28
CA SER A 306 -14.71 4.28 31.74
C SER A 306 -15.63 3.27 32.39
N VAL A 307 -15.10 2.56 33.38
CA VAL A 307 -15.82 1.57 34.19
C VAL A 307 -15.82 2.04 35.64
N ASN A 308 -17.01 2.23 36.20
CA ASN A 308 -17.19 2.64 37.59
C ASN A 308 -17.31 1.41 38.49
N TRP A 309 -16.55 1.39 39.57
CA TRP A 309 -16.54 0.30 40.54
C TRP A 309 -16.44 0.85 41.98
N THR A 310 -16.79 0.03 42.97
CA THR A 310 -16.53 0.29 44.40
C THR A 310 -15.79 -0.90 45.04
N PRO A 311 -14.87 -0.64 45.99
CA PRO A 311 -14.26 -1.71 46.77
C PRO A 311 -15.25 -2.37 47.74
#